data_AF-A0A5C3Q3X7-F1
#
_entry.id   AF-A0A5C3Q3X7-F1
#
_cell.length_a   1.000
_cell.length_b   1.000
_cell.length_c   1.000
_cell.angle_alpha   90.00
_cell.angle_beta   90.00
_cell.angle_gamma   90.00
#
_symmetry.space_group_name_H-M   'P 1'
#
loop_
_entity.id
_entity.type
_entity.pdbx_description
1 polymer ?
#
loop_
_entity_poly.entity_id
_entity_poly.type
_entity_poly.pdbx_seq_one_letter_code
_entity_poly.pdbx_strand_id
1 'polypeptide(L)'
;MSPLHSSSHLFDPRPNFPLLVSLKRYCDRATQCTDLDGLTLVLAHAAGHMEEMWEPCMDELFALVKENGLKLNDVWSIEAPNHGEAAAMNRK
;
A
#
# COMPACT_ATOMS: atom_id res chain seq x y z
N MET A 1 7.30 14.99 -12.99
CA MET A 1 6.64 14.19 -11.95
C MET A 1 7.75 13.53 -11.15
N SER A 2 7.72 13.62 -9.82
CA SER A 2 8.67 12.87 -8.98
C SER A 2 8.32 11.38 -9.08
N PRO A 3 9.29 10.46 -9.13
CA PRO A 3 8.99 9.04 -9.19
C PRO A 3 8.26 8.58 -7.92
N LEU A 4 7.18 7.81 -8.10
CA LEU A 4 6.49 7.11 -7.03
C LEU A 4 7.47 6.19 -6.28
N HIS A 5 7.59 6.36 -4.96
CA HIS A 5 8.40 5.45 -4.16
C HIS A 5 7.49 4.38 -3.56
N SER A 6 7.83 3.12 -3.77
CA SER A 6 7.15 2.00 -3.13
C SER A 6 8.13 1.03 -2.47
N SER A 7 7.67 0.32 -1.45
CA SER A 7 8.42 -0.75 -0.78
C SER A 7 7.48 -1.90 -0.42
N SER A 8 7.94 -3.13 -0.60
CA SER A 8 7.18 -4.34 -0.27
C SER A 8 7.57 -4.87 1.11
N HIS A 9 6.59 -5.37 1.85
CA HIS A 9 6.72 -5.90 3.20
C HIS A 9 5.94 -7.21 3.29
N LEU A 10 6.43 -8.13 4.12
CA LEU A 10 5.75 -9.39 4.42
C LEU A 10 5.24 -9.33 5.85
N PHE A 11 3.95 -9.57 6.04
CA PHE A 11 3.35 -9.69 7.35
C PHE A 11 3.04 -11.15 7.66
N ASP A 12 3.47 -11.58 8.85
CA ASP A 12 3.19 -12.89 9.41
C ASP A 12 2.18 -12.77 10.57
N PRO A 13 0.89 -13.01 10.31
CA PRO A 13 -0.17 -12.89 11.32
C PRO A 13 -0.33 -14.13 12.22
N ARG A 14 0.56 -15.11 12.14
CA ARG A 14 0.42 -16.35 12.92
C ARG A 14 0.55 -16.08 14.43
N PRO A 15 -0.27 -16.76 15.27
CA PRO A 15 -1.17 -17.87 14.93
C PRO A 15 -2.58 -17.44 14.49
N ASN A 16 -2.91 -16.14 14.49
CA ASN A 16 -4.27 -15.65 14.30
C ASN A 16 -4.79 -15.85 12.87
N PHE A 17 -3.89 -15.92 11.89
CA PHE A 17 -4.22 -16.23 10.51
C PHE A 17 -3.10 -17.08 9.89
N PRO A 18 -3.42 -18.18 9.16
CA PRO A 18 -2.42 -19.18 8.81
C PRO A 18 -1.62 -18.85 7.55
N LEU A 19 -1.93 -17.75 6.84
CA LEU A 19 -1.29 -17.38 5.59
C LEU A 19 -0.50 -16.08 5.76
N LEU A 20 0.61 -15.99 5.03
CA LEU A 20 1.40 -14.77 4.93
C LEU A 20 0.65 -13.74 4.06
N VAL A 21 0.80 -12.46 4.40
CA VAL A 21 0.18 -11.34 3.69
C VAL A 21 1.28 -10.44 3.13
N SER A 22 1.23 -10.17 1.82
CA SER A 22 2.11 -9.18 1.20
C SER A 22 1.49 -7.79 1.32
N LEU A 23 2.33 -6.81 1.58
CA LEU A 23 1.96 -5.41 1.79
C LEU A 23 2.86 -4.55 0.93
N LYS A 24 2.29 -3.53 0.28
CA LYS A 24 3.06 -2.52 -0.44
C LYS A 24 2.79 -1.15 0.15
N ARG A 25 3.85 -0.47 0.58
CA ARG A 25 3.79 0.91 1.06
C ARG A 25 4.12 1.84 -0.08
N TYR A 26 3.26 2.82 -0.32
CA TYR A 26 3.50 3.95 -1.23
C TYR A 26 3.80 5.21 -0.43
N CYS A 27 4.78 5.97 -0.89
CA CYS A 27 5.21 7.19 -0.24
C CYS A 27 5.66 8.22 -1.28
N ASP A 28 5.29 9.47 -1.06
CA ASP A 28 5.91 10.61 -1.72
C ASP A 28 6.52 11.53 -0.66
N ARG A 29 7.85 11.70 -0.73
CA ARG A 29 8.60 12.51 0.24
C ARG A 29 8.17 13.97 0.26
N ALA A 30 7.58 14.48 -0.83
CA ALA A 30 7.10 15.85 -0.90
C ALA A 30 5.78 16.06 -0.14
N THR A 31 5.02 14.99 0.08
CA THR A 31 3.69 15.03 0.74
C THR A 31 3.65 14.27 2.06
N GLN A 32 4.73 13.55 2.41
CA GLN A 32 4.84 12.80 3.64
C GLN A 32 4.67 13.71 4.87
N CYS A 33 3.59 13.47 5.61
CA CYS A 33 3.35 14.06 6.91
C CYS A 33 3.87 13.12 8.02
N THR A 34 4.28 13.70 9.14
CA THR A 34 4.68 12.95 10.36
C THR A 34 3.81 13.31 11.55
N ASP A 35 2.74 14.08 11.32
CA ASP A 35 1.86 14.52 12.37
C ASP A 35 1.02 13.33 12.87
N LEU A 36 0.74 13.34 14.17
CA LEU A 36 -0.07 12.28 14.81
C LEU A 36 -1.51 12.25 14.29
N ASP A 37 -2.01 13.34 13.72
CA ASP A 37 -3.34 13.49 13.11
C ASP A 37 -3.33 13.25 11.59
N GLY A 38 -2.19 12.91 11.00
CA GLY A 38 -2.09 12.58 9.58
C GLY A 38 -2.78 11.26 9.23
N LEU A 39 -3.36 11.20 8.04
CA LEU A 39 -4.11 10.05 7.57
C LEU A 39 -3.17 8.91 7.17
N THR A 40 -3.56 7.68 7.52
CA THR A 40 -3.00 6.47 6.94
C THR A 40 -4.09 5.79 6.13
N LEU A 41 -3.83 5.56 4.84
CA LEU A 41 -4.77 4.88 3.95
C LEU A 41 -4.39 3.41 3.83
N VAL A 42 -5.38 2.54 3.92
CA VAL A 42 -5.24 1.09 3.71
C VAL A 42 -6.14 0.70 2.54
N LEU A 43 -5.53 0.18 1.48
CA LEU A 43 -6.17 -0.16 0.21
C LEU A 43 -6.33 -1.67 0.12
N ALA A 44 -7.54 -2.10 -0.24
CA ALA A 44 -7.86 -3.49 -0.55
C ALA A 44 -8.31 -3.56 -2.01
N HIS A 45 -7.67 -4.43 -2.79
CA HIS A 45 -8.03 -4.63 -4.19
C HIS A 45 -9.28 -5.50 -4.34
N ALA A 46 -9.92 -5.43 -5.51
CA ALA A 46 -11.02 -6.33 -5.86
C ALA A 46 -10.50 -7.75 -6.17
N ALA A 47 -11.36 -8.77 -6.06
CA ALA A 47 -11.01 -10.14 -6.39
C ALA A 47 -10.55 -10.27 -7.84
N GLY A 48 -9.42 -10.97 -8.08
CA GLY A 48 -8.83 -11.13 -9.42
C GLY A 48 -7.97 -9.95 -9.89
N HIS A 49 -7.64 -9.00 -9.01
CA HIS A 49 -6.71 -7.91 -9.29
C HIS A 49 -5.45 -8.02 -8.43
N MET A 50 -4.42 -7.26 -8.81
CA MET A 50 -3.11 -7.19 -8.18
C MET A 50 -2.88 -5.81 -7.56
N GLU A 51 -1.96 -5.71 -6.60
CA GLU A 51 -1.69 -4.45 -5.90
C GLU A 51 -1.08 -3.37 -6.80
N GLU A 52 -0.36 -3.73 -7.87
CA GLU A 52 0.24 -2.80 -8.83
C GLU A 52 -0.81 -1.96 -9.57
N MET A 53 -2.08 -2.39 -9.58
CA MET A 53 -3.20 -1.59 -10.10
C MET A 53 -3.28 -0.21 -9.43
N TRP A 54 -2.80 -0.08 -8.20
CA TRP A 54 -2.84 1.19 -7.47
C TRP A 54 -1.82 2.20 -7.97
N GLU A 55 -0.75 1.82 -8.67
CA GLU A 55 0.35 2.74 -9.02
C GLU A 55 -0.11 3.99 -9.79
N PRO A 56 -0.93 3.90 -10.85
CA PRO A 56 -1.46 5.09 -11.52
C PRO A 56 -2.37 5.94 -10.63
N CYS A 57 -3.09 5.30 -9.70
CA CYS A 57 -3.96 6.00 -8.74
C CYS A 57 -3.15 6.75 -7.68
N MET A 58 -1.98 6.24 -7.30
CA MET A 58 -1.11 6.88 -6.30
C MET A 58 -0.53 8.19 -6.83
N ASP A 59 -0.15 8.26 -8.10
CA ASP A 59 0.36 9.50 -8.71
C ASP A 59 -0.67 10.64 -8.61
N GLU A 60 -1.93 10.36 -8.96
CA GLU A 60 -3.03 11.33 -8.84
C GLU A 60 -3.37 11.66 -7.38
N LEU A 61 -3.39 10.65 -6.51
CA LEU A 61 -3.64 10.86 -5.08
C LEU A 61 -2.62 11.81 -4.46
N PHE A 62 -1.32 11.62 -4.72
CA PHE A 62 -0.28 12.49 -4.18
C PHE A 62 -0.32 13.90 -4.77
N ALA A 63 -0.71 14.04 -6.05
CA ALA A 63 -0.96 15.35 -6.64
C ALA A 63 -2.09 16.09 -5.90
N LEU A 64 -3.22 15.41 -5.62
CA LEU A 64 -4.35 15.98 -4.89
C LEU A 64 -4.00 16.31 -3.44
N VAL A 65 -3.24 15.45 -2.76
CA VAL A 65 -2.76 15.68 -1.39
C VAL A 65 -1.92 16.95 -1.33
N LYS A 66 -1.01 17.12 -2.29
CA LYS A 66 -0.16 18.32 -2.39
C LYS A 66 -0.97 19.57 -2.69
N GLU A 67 -1.88 19.50 -3.65
CA GLU A 67 -2.72 20.63 -4.06
C GLU A 67 -3.61 21.14 -2.92
N ASN A 68 -4.16 20.22 -2.13
CA ASN A 68 -5.10 20.54 -1.06
C ASN A 68 -4.46 20.67 0.32
N GLY A 69 -3.13 20.48 0.44
CA GLY A 69 -2.43 20.53 1.72
C GLY A 69 -2.92 19.47 2.73
N LEU A 70 -3.31 18.29 2.25
CA LEU A 70 -3.81 17.22 3.11
C LEU A 70 -2.65 16.58 3.89
N LYS A 71 -2.90 16.23 5.14
CA LYS A 71 -1.95 15.49 5.97
C LYS A 71 -2.06 14.00 5.68
N LEU A 72 -1.14 13.48 4.87
CA LEU A 72 -1.06 12.06 4.55
C LEU A 72 0.27 11.50 5.07
N ASN A 73 0.20 10.54 5.98
CA ASN A 73 1.38 9.89 6.56
C ASN A 73 1.86 8.76 5.66
N ASP A 74 0.96 7.81 5.37
CA ASP A 74 1.28 6.59 4.65
C ASP A 74 0.10 6.07 3.83
N VAL A 75 0.42 5.38 2.73
CA VAL A 75 -0.55 4.59 1.96
C VAL A 75 -0.04 3.16 1.87
N TRP A 76 -0.89 2.22 2.25
CA TRP A 76 -0.59 0.79 2.24
C TRP A 76 -1.59 0.06 1.37
N SER A 77 -1.12 -0.79 0.47
CA SER A 77 -1.93 -1.80 -0.20
C SER A 77 -1.71 -3.16 0.44
N ILE A 78 -2.79 -3.92 0.58
CA ILE A 78 -2.76 -5.30 1.03
C ILE A 78 -3.04 -6.21 -0.16
N GLU A 79 -2.11 -7.13 -0.45
CA GLU A 79 -2.35 -8.20 -1.41
C GLU A 79 -2.94 -9.43 -0.73
N ALA A 80 -4.03 -9.94 -1.30
CA ALA A 80 -4.69 -11.12 -0.77
C ALA A 80 -3.74 -12.34 -0.78
N PRO A 81 -3.78 -13.22 0.24
CA PRO A 81 -2.82 -14.33 0.39
C PRO A 81 -2.71 -15.31 -0.78
N ASN A 82 -3.74 -15.34 -1.64
CA ASN A 82 -3.85 -16.19 -2.82
C ASN A 82 -3.61 -15.45 -4.14
N HIS A 83 -3.12 -14.22 -4.11
CA HIS A 83 -2.76 -13.41 -5.27
C HIS A 83 -1.25 -13.09 -5.28
N GLY A 84 -0.75 -12.75 -6.47
CA GLY A 84 0.63 -12.31 -6.71
C GLY A 84 1.73 -13.08 -5.98
N GLU A 85 2.63 -12.34 -5.35
CA GLU A 85 3.80 -12.89 -4.65
C GLU A 85 3.38 -13.60 -3.36
N ALA A 86 2.31 -13.11 -2.69
CA ALA A 86 1.77 -13.77 -1.51
C ALA A 86 1.31 -15.21 -1.80
N ALA A 87 0.69 -15.44 -2.96
CA ALA A 87 0.31 -16.77 -3.41
C ALA A 87 1.52 -17.69 -3.51
N ALA A 88 2.64 -17.19 -4.04
CA ALA A 88 3.87 -17.97 -4.20
C ALA A 88 4.44 -18.45 -2.86
N MET A 89 4.44 -17.57 -1.86
CA MET A 89 4.94 -17.86 -0.50
C MET A 89 4.00 -18.78 0.29
N ASN A 90 2.70 -18.76 -0.03
CA ASN A 90 1.68 -19.59 0.63
C ASN A 90 1.45 -20.96 -0.05
N ARG A 91 2.15 -21.25 -1.17
CA ARG A 91 2.10 -22.57 -1.81
C ARG A 91 2.63 -23.63 -0.85
N LYS A 92 1.93 -24.76 -0.79
CA LYS A 92 2.35 -25.98 -0.10
C LYS A 92 2.86 -27.00 -1.10
#